data_AF-A0A2J6HQB9-F1
#
_entry.id   AF-A0A2J6HQB9-F1
#
_cell.length_a   1.000
_cell.length_b   1.000
_cell.length_c   1.000
_cell.angle_alpha   90.00
_cell.angle_beta   90.00
_cell.angle_gamma   90.00
#
_symmetry.space_group_name_H-M   'P 1'
#
loop_
_entity.id
_entity.type
_entity.pdbx_description
1 polymer ?
#
loop_
_entity_poly.entity_id
_entity_poly.type
_entity_poly.pdbx_seq_one_letter_code
_entity_poly.pdbx_strand_id
1 'polypeptide(L)' 'MRVLKDQGQKIIQGLTNDHGWTTNDALSHFNEGVAKYAIPGEIDAVLKMAQSLKLQYENLLVVPMMYTLEDNKLYLIK' A
#
# COMPACT_ATOMS: atom_id res chain seq x y z
N MET A 1 6.67 -6.33 -4.07
CA MET A 1 6.36 -6.27 -5.53
C MET A 1 5.91 -7.60 -6.16
N ARG A 2 6.52 -8.77 -5.86
CA ARG A 2 6.11 -10.07 -6.47
C ARG A 2 4.70 -10.51 -6.07
N VAL A 3 4.34 -10.38 -4.79
CA VAL A 3 3.01 -10.75 -4.25
C VAL A 3 1.86 -9.96 -4.89
N LEU A 4 2.06 -8.66 -5.14
CA LEU A 4 1.05 -7.81 -5.78
C LEU A 4 0.77 -8.21 -7.24
N LYS A 5 1.76 -8.74 -7.95
CA LYS A 5 1.58 -9.23 -9.33
C LYS A 5 0.76 -10.51 -9.37
N ASP A 6 1.08 -11.47 -8.50
CA ASP A 6 0.38 -12.77 -8.46
C ASP A 6 -1.06 -12.63 -7.93
N GLN A 7 -1.28 -11.77 -6.92
CA GLN A 7 -2.62 -11.46 -6.44
C GLN A 7 -3.41 -10.59 -7.44
N GLY A 8 -2.74 -9.68 -8.14
CA GLY A 8 -3.37 -8.85 -9.17
C GLY A 8 -3.95 -9.68 -10.30
N GLN A 9 -3.26 -10.72 -10.75
CA GLN A 9 -3.78 -11.63 -11.77
C GLN A 9 -5.06 -12.35 -11.32
N LYS A 10 -5.15 -12.79 -10.05
CA LYS A 10 -6.36 -13.43 -9.53
C LYS A 10 -7.55 -12.48 -9.51
N ILE A 11 -7.33 -11.21 -9.15
CA ILE A 11 -8.36 -10.18 -9.15
C ILE A 11 -8.86 -9.93 -10.58
N ILE A 12 -7.94 -9.75 -11.54
CA ILE A 12 -8.29 -9.54 -12.94
C ILE A 12 -9.08 -10.74 -13.49
N GLN A 13 -8.64 -11.97 -13.20
CA GLN A 13 -9.34 -13.18 -13.64
C GLN A 13 -10.76 -13.31 -13.07
N GLY A 14 -10.97 -12.97 -11.79
CA GLY A 14 -12.31 -12.99 -11.19
C GLY A 14 -13.26 -11.97 -11.82
N LEU A 15 -12.74 -10.79 -12.20
CA LEU A 15 -13.53 -9.77 -12.89
C LEU A 15 -13.91 -10.19 -14.32
N THR A 16 -12.97 -10.80 -15.05
CA THR A 16 -13.23 -11.23 -16.43
C THR A 16 -14.11 -12.49 -16.50
N ASN A 17 -13.85 -13.48 -15.65
CA ASN A 17 -14.49 -14.80 -15.76
C ASN A 17 -15.90 -14.81 -15.17
N ASP A 18 -16.10 -14.13 -14.03
CA ASP A 18 -17.34 -14.27 -13.26
C ASP A 18 -18.29 -13.06 -13.43
N HIS A 19 -17.78 -11.94 -13.96
CA HIS A 19 -18.52 -10.66 -13.97
C HIS A 19 -18.59 -9.97 -15.34
N GLY A 20 -18.08 -10.61 -16.40
CA GLY A 20 -18.21 -10.13 -17.79
C GLY A 20 -17.38 -8.89 -18.14
N TRP A 21 -16.36 -8.57 -17.34
CA TRP A 21 -15.46 -7.45 -17.65
C TRP A 21 -14.53 -7.81 -18.81
N THR A 22 -14.17 -6.82 -19.62
CA THR A 22 -13.07 -7.00 -20.57
C THR A 22 -11.74 -6.99 -19.82
N THR A 23 -10.74 -7.70 -20.34
CA THR A 23 -9.40 -7.74 -19.74
C THR A 23 -8.80 -6.34 -19.59
N ASN A 24 -9.05 -5.44 -20.53
CA ASN A 24 -8.53 -4.08 -20.50
C ASN A 24 -9.18 -3.26 -19.39
N ASP A 25 -10.50 -3.35 -19.22
CA ASP A 25 -11.21 -2.62 -18.16
C ASP A 25 -10.80 -3.13 -16.77
N ALA A 26 -10.69 -4.46 -16.62
CA ALA A 26 -10.25 -5.07 -15.37
C ALA A 26 -8.80 -4.69 -15.01
N LEU A 27 -7.91 -4.64 -16.00
CA LEU A 27 -6.53 -4.22 -15.81
C LEU A 27 -6.43 -2.72 -15.47
N SER A 28 -7.19 -1.85 -16.15
CA SER A 28 -7.22 -0.41 -15.84
C SER A 28 -7.68 -0.18 -14.41
N HIS A 29 -8.80 -0.79 -14.02
CA HIS A 29 -9.34 -0.70 -12.67
C HIS A 29 -8.35 -1.20 -11.62
N PHE A 30 -7.69 -2.33 -11.85
CA PHE A 30 -6.67 -2.83 -10.95
C PHE A 30 -5.50 -1.87 -10.81
N ASN A 31 -4.98 -1.33 -11.92
CA ASN A 31 -3.84 -0.41 -11.91
C ASN A 31 -4.17 0.92 -11.19
N GLU A 32 -5.34 1.49 -11.46
CA GLU A 32 -5.84 2.68 -10.76
C GLU A 32 -5.97 2.43 -9.25
N GLY A 33 -6.51 1.26 -8.88
CA GLY A 33 -6.63 0.84 -7.49
C GLY A 33 -5.28 0.67 -6.79
N VAL A 34 -4.31 0.02 -7.46
CA VAL A 34 -2.94 -0.14 -6.92
C VAL A 34 -2.27 1.21 -6.72
N ALA A 35 -2.35 2.11 -7.70
CA ALA A 35 -1.75 3.43 -7.58
C ALA A 35 -2.34 4.25 -6.42
N LYS A 36 -3.64 4.11 -6.16
CA LYS A 36 -4.35 4.91 -5.17
C LYS A 36 -4.32 4.33 -3.75
N TYR A 37 -4.38 3.01 -3.62
CA TYR A 37 -4.62 2.36 -2.33
C TYR A 37 -3.51 1.40 -1.90
N ALA A 38 -2.65 0.96 -2.82
CA ALA A 38 -1.61 0.01 -2.43
C ALA A 38 -0.59 0.69 -1.51
N ILE A 39 -0.29 0.00 -0.42
CA ILE A 39 0.84 0.31 0.43
C ILE A 39 2.05 -0.45 -0.15
N PRO A 40 3.03 0.25 -0.76
CA PRO A 40 4.14 -0.41 -1.45
C PRO A 40 5.04 -1.21 -0.48
N GLY A 41 5.05 -0.81 0.79
CA GLY A 41 5.63 -1.48 1.94
C GLY A 41 5.31 -0.70 3.22
N GLU A 42 5.09 -1.40 4.32
CA GLU A 42 4.72 -0.82 5.61
C GLU A 42 5.75 0.18 6.15
N ILE A 43 7.04 -0.16 6.01
CA ILE A 43 8.17 0.71 6.41
C ILE A 43 8.17 2.00 5.59
N ASP A 44 8.12 1.88 4.26
CA ASP A 44 8.13 3.04 3.35
C ASP A 44 6.93 3.95 3.57
N ALA A 45 5.76 3.37 3.88
CA ALA A 45 4.55 4.12 4.14
C ALA A 45 4.65 4.92 5.45
N VAL A 46 5.14 4.31 6.53
CA VAL A 46 5.35 5.02 7.81
C VAL A 46 6.36 6.15 7.63
N LEU A 47 7.47 5.92 6.92
CA LEU A 47 8.46 6.96 6.63
C LEU A 47 7.88 8.12 5.82
N LYS A 48 7.14 7.84 4.74
CA LYS A 48 6.50 8.87 3.92
C LYS A 48 5.47 9.69 4.69
N MET A 49 4.66 9.04 5.52
CA MET A 49 3.67 9.73 6.36
C MET A 49 4.35 10.62 7.40
N ALA A 50 5.38 10.12 8.09
CA ALA A 50 6.13 10.90 9.07
C ALA A 50 6.80 12.13 8.44
N GLN A 51 7.40 11.97 7.25
CA GLN A 51 7.98 13.08 6.50
C GLN A 51 6.91 14.12 6.10
N SER A 52 5.75 13.66 5.62
CA SER A 52 4.65 14.54 5.21
C SER A 52 4.11 15.36 6.40
N LEU A 53 3.93 14.72 7.56
CA LEU A 53 3.49 15.41 8.78
C LEU A 53 4.53 16.42 9.27
N LYS A 54 5.82 16.08 9.21
CA LYS A 54 6.89 17.01 9.59
C LYS A 54 6.93 18.25 8.69
N LEU A 55 6.67 18.08 7.39
CA LEU A 55 6.58 19.20 6.44
C LEU A 55 5.33 20.05 6.66
N GLN A 56 4.21 19.42 7.02
CA GLN A 56 2.96 20.13 7.29
C GLN A 56 2.99 20.90 8.63
N TYR A 57 3.71 20.38 9.62
CA TYR A 57 3.76 20.92 10.98
C TYR A 57 5.21 21.09 11.44
N GLU A 58 5.84 22.20 11.03
CA GLU A 58 7.27 22.47 11.25
C GLU A 58 7.69 22.50 12.74
N ASN A 59 6.75 22.76 13.66
CA ASN A 59 6.99 22.88 15.10
C ASN A 59 6.63 21.61 15.89
N LEU A 60 6.26 20.52 15.23
CA LEU A 60 5.92 19.25 15.88
C LEU A 60 7.05 18.24 15.70
N LEU A 61 7.49 17.61 16.80
CA LEU A 61 8.39 16.46 16.72
C LEU A 61 7.61 15.24 16.21
N VAL A 62 7.90 14.80 14.98
CA VAL A 62 7.34 13.60 14.38
C VAL A 62 8.41 12.53 14.30
N VAL A 63 8.11 11.33 14.85
CA VAL A 63 9.03 10.19 14.88
C VAL A 63 8.35 8.97 14.23
N PRO A 64 8.91 8.39 13.16
CA PRO A 64 8.32 7.22 12.50
C PRO A 64 8.53 5.96 13.36
N MET A 65 7.45 5.42 13.92
CA MET A 65 7.48 4.18 14.69
C MET A 65 6.50 3.16 14.12
N MET A 66 6.83 1.88 14.22
CA MET A 66 5.99 0.76 13.78
C MET A 66 5.85 -0.28 14.87
N TYR A 67 4.62 -0.66 15.14
CA TYR A 67 4.30 -1.71 16.09
C TYR A 67 4.10 -3.03 15.36
N THR A 68 4.71 -4.10 15.87
CA THR A 68 4.65 -5.46 15.31
C THR A 68 3.92 -6.40 16.27
N LEU A 69 3.06 -7.25 15.71
CA LEU A 69 2.26 -8.21 16.49
C LEU A 69 3.06 -9.47 16.82
N GLU A 70 4.07 -9.78 16.02
CA GLU A 70 4.93 -10.95 16.11
C GLU A 70 5.66 -11.02 17.45
N ASP A 71 6.03 -9.87 17.99
CA ASP A 71 6.78 -9.75 19.24
C ASP A 71 6.25 -8.67 20.19
N ASN A 72 5.12 -8.03 19.84
CA ASN A 72 4.41 -7.06 20.67
C ASN A 72 5.30 -5.85 21.05
N LYS A 73 6.14 -5.39 20.12
CA LYS A 73 7.10 -4.29 20.32
C LYS A 73 6.87 -3.13 19.36
N LEU A 74 7.34 -1.96 19.79
CA LEU A 74 7.36 -0.73 19.02
C LEU A 74 8.79 -0.43 18.56
N TYR A 75 8.96 -0.26 17.26
CA TYR A 75 10.24 -0.06 16.60
C TYR A 75 10.34 1.36 16.04
N LEU A 76 11.46 2.02 16.32
CA LEU A 76 11.85 3.22 15.58
C LEU A 76 12.35 2.82 14.19
N ILE A 77 11.72 3.36 13.15
CA ILE A 77 12.15 3.19 11.77
C ILE A 77 13.12 4.33 11.42
N LYS A 78 14.20 4.04 10.68
CA LYS A 78 15.19 5.02 10.22
C LYS A 78 15.24 5.08 8.70
#